data_AF-A0AB39XCQ1-F1
#
_entry.id   AF-A0AB39XCQ1-F1
#
_cell.length_a   1.000
_cell.length_b   1.000
_cell.length_c   1.000
_cell.angle_alpha   90.00
_cell.angle_beta   90.00
_cell.angle_gamma   90.00
#
_symmetry.space_group_name_H-M   'P 1'
#
loop_
_entity.id
_entity.type
_entity.pdbx_description
1 polymer ?
#
loop_
_entity_poly.entity_id
_entity_poly.type
_entity_poly.pdbx_seq_one_letter_code
_entity_poly.pdbx_strand_id
1 'polypeptide(L)'
;MPDTASNNQQRLEQLKAFYTAGAANDRGYTLFDLWSKPDSWLERNHMFIQWMFPLTTASAGNMYAPVLDDPTINFLRNNASAQDNLVRSFVRFCALLGLKVINTEQGPQLAVGDNFAERKTDWFTFDSHNNARITRVLTSLSLLGRDDLARVLFDGLLAVMADEPGCGIGEYAVERWRAAMGNVADRLNR
;
A
#
# COMPACT_ATOMS: atom_id res chain seq x y z
N MET A 1 12.94 -19.48 -27.35
CA MET A 1 11.69 -18.77 -26.99
C MET A 1 12.04 -17.31 -26.86
N PRO A 2 11.44 -16.36 -27.62
CA PRO A 2 11.69 -14.96 -27.34
C PRO A 2 11.00 -14.61 -26.03
N ASP A 3 11.81 -14.12 -25.10
CA ASP A 3 11.47 -13.59 -23.79
C ASP A 3 10.61 -12.33 -23.97
N THR A 4 9.29 -12.48 -24.05
CA THR A 4 8.37 -11.34 -24.19
C THR A 4 8.09 -10.75 -22.82
N ALA A 5 9.04 -10.01 -22.27
CA ALA A 5 8.77 -9.11 -21.16
C ALA A 5 7.61 -8.18 -21.59
N SER A 6 6.47 -8.29 -20.92
CA SER A 6 5.31 -7.46 -21.24
C SER A 6 5.67 -5.98 -21.11
N ASN A 7 5.34 -5.18 -22.11
CA ASN A 7 5.58 -3.74 -22.04
C ASN A 7 4.71 -3.12 -20.92
N ASN A 8 5.01 -1.88 -20.49
CA ASN A 8 4.27 -1.26 -19.38
C ASN A 8 2.76 -1.13 -19.70
N GLN A 9 2.38 -0.93 -20.95
CA GLN A 9 0.97 -0.82 -21.34
C GLN A 9 0.20 -2.11 -21.05
N GLN A 10 0.77 -3.27 -21.39
CA GLN A 10 0.16 -4.57 -21.08
C GLN A 10 0.02 -4.78 -19.57
N ARG A 11 1.02 -4.36 -18.79
CA ARG A 11 0.98 -4.43 -17.32
C ARG A 11 -0.10 -3.51 -16.73
N LEU A 12 -0.33 -2.34 -17.33
CA LEU A 12 -1.38 -1.42 -16.90
C LEU A 12 -2.78 -1.96 -17.21
N GLU A 13 -2.99 -2.57 -18.38
CA GLU A 13 -4.27 -3.24 -18.67
C GLU A 13 -4.51 -4.43 -17.72
N GLN A 14 -3.47 -5.22 -17.45
CA GLN A 14 -3.54 -6.27 -16.45
C GLN A 14 -3.85 -5.72 -15.05
N LEU A 15 -3.25 -4.59 -14.66
CA LEU A 15 -3.51 -3.92 -13.39
C LEU A 15 -4.97 -3.50 -13.27
N LYS A 16 -5.55 -2.89 -14.31
CA LYS A 16 -6.97 -2.52 -14.32
C LYS A 16 -7.85 -3.76 -14.09
N ALA A 17 -7.57 -4.86 -14.79
CA ALA A 17 -8.30 -6.11 -14.61
C ALA A 17 -8.06 -6.76 -13.23
N PHE A 18 -6.86 -6.64 -12.68
CA PHE A 18 -6.52 -7.11 -11.33
C PHE A 18 -7.35 -6.37 -10.25
N TYR A 19 -7.56 -5.06 -10.42
CA TYR A 19 -8.40 -4.26 -9.53
C TYR A 19 -9.91 -4.42 -9.74
N THR A 20 -10.38 -4.82 -10.93
CA THR A 20 -11.82 -4.73 -11.27
C THR A 20 -12.48 -6.05 -11.63
N ALA A 21 -11.73 -7.00 -12.18
CA ALA A 21 -12.25 -8.24 -12.75
C ALA A 21 -11.65 -9.50 -12.09
N GLY A 22 -10.91 -9.35 -11.00
CA GLY A 22 -10.28 -10.48 -10.30
C GLY A 22 -9.18 -11.16 -11.12
N ALA A 23 -8.57 -10.46 -12.08
CA ALA A 23 -7.44 -11.00 -12.81
C ALA A 23 -6.22 -11.18 -11.89
N ALA A 24 -5.32 -12.09 -12.27
CA ALA A 24 -4.08 -12.31 -11.54
C ALA A 24 -2.99 -11.28 -11.91
N ASN A 25 -2.05 -11.06 -11.01
CA ASN A 25 -0.81 -10.31 -11.25
C ASN A 25 0.22 -11.11 -12.08
N ASP A 26 1.42 -10.55 -12.25
CA ASP A 26 2.55 -11.18 -12.95
C ASP A 26 3.04 -12.51 -12.34
N ARG A 27 2.55 -12.87 -11.14
CA ARG A 27 2.89 -14.10 -10.41
C ARG A 27 1.71 -15.05 -10.27
N GLY A 28 0.59 -14.78 -10.92
CA GLY A 28 -0.59 -15.65 -10.87
C GLY A 28 -1.47 -15.47 -9.62
N TYR A 29 -1.26 -14.42 -8.82
CA TYR A 29 -2.10 -14.12 -7.66
C TYR A 29 -3.14 -13.04 -7.97
N THR A 30 -4.39 -13.31 -7.61
CA THR A 30 -5.47 -12.29 -7.57
C THR A 30 -5.40 -11.47 -6.28
N LEU A 31 -6.16 -10.38 -6.19
CA LEU A 31 -6.33 -9.66 -4.93
C LEU A 31 -6.87 -10.55 -3.81
N PHE A 32 -7.84 -11.41 -4.12
CA PHE A 32 -8.42 -12.34 -3.15
C PHE A 32 -7.38 -13.32 -2.60
N ASP A 33 -6.51 -13.85 -3.47
CA ASP A 33 -5.40 -14.71 -3.05
C ASP A 33 -4.47 -13.96 -2.10
N LEU A 34 -4.10 -12.73 -2.44
CA LEU A 34 -3.18 -11.91 -1.65
C LEU A 34 -3.77 -11.50 -0.30
N TRP A 35 -5.05 -11.14 -0.23
CA TRP A 35 -5.72 -10.85 1.04
C TRP A 35 -5.75 -12.07 1.96
N SER A 36 -5.84 -13.26 1.37
CA SER A 36 -5.88 -14.53 2.10
C SER A 36 -4.50 -15.09 2.48
N LYS A 37 -3.40 -14.46 2.04
CA LYS A 37 -2.05 -14.93 2.40
C LYS A 37 -1.77 -14.70 3.90
N PRO A 38 -1.08 -15.64 4.57
CA PRO A 38 -0.63 -15.44 5.95
C PRO A 38 0.31 -14.23 6.06
N ASP A 39 0.31 -13.56 7.22
CA ASP A 39 1.19 -12.41 7.47
C ASP A 39 2.67 -12.76 7.26
N SER A 40 3.12 -13.93 7.72
CA SER A 40 4.49 -14.41 7.51
C SER A 40 4.86 -14.61 6.03
N TRP A 41 3.88 -14.83 5.15
CA TRP A 41 4.11 -14.88 3.71
C TRP A 41 4.28 -13.47 3.17
N LEU A 42 3.36 -12.55 3.48
CA LEU A 42 3.44 -11.16 3.03
C LEU A 42 4.72 -10.48 3.51
N GLU A 43 5.10 -10.72 4.77
CA GLU A 43 6.31 -10.15 5.37
C GLU A 43 7.58 -10.49 4.56
N ARG A 44 7.68 -11.74 4.09
CA ARG A 44 8.83 -12.24 3.31
C ARG A 44 8.77 -11.95 1.82
N ASN A 45 7.62 -11.52 1.30
CA ASN A 45 7.39 -11.41 -0.14
C ASN A 45 7.08 -9.98 -0.56
N HIS A 46 8.01 -9.29 -1.21
CA HIS A 46 7.82 -7.88 -1.57
C HIS A 46 6.92 -7.64 -2.79
N MET A 47 6.53 -8.66 -3.56
CA MET A 47 5.83 -8.41 -4.83
C MET A 47 4.38 -7.95 -4.64
N PHE A 48 3.69 -8.39 -3.58
CA PHE A 48 2.27 -8.08 -3.38
C PHE A 48 2.05 -6.57 -3.29
N ILE A 49 2.92 -5.87 -2.55
CA ILE A 49 2.76 -4.44 -2.28
C ILE A 49 2.88 -3.62 -3.56
N GLN A 50 3.59 -4.13 -4.57
CA GLN A 50 3.79 -3.41 -5.81
C GLN A 50 2.52 -3.35 -6.66
N TRP A 51 1.72 -4.41 -6.62
CA TRP A 51 0.44 -4.51 -7.31
C TRP A 51 -0.72 -3.96 -6.50
N MET A 52 -0.74 -4.22 -5.18
CA MET A 52 -1.76 -3.70 -4.28
C MET A 52 -1.64 -2.19 -4.03
N PHE A 53 -0.46 -1.61 -4.26
CA PHE A 53 -0.20 -0.18 -4.11
C PHE A 53 0.76 0.30 -5.21
N PRO A 54 0.31 0.39 -6.47
CA PRO A 54 1.12 0.79 -7.61
C PRO A 54 1.51 2.28 -7.52
N LEU A 55 2.64 2.65 -8.14
CA LEU A 55 3.20 4.00 -8.14
C LEU A 55 3.53 4.45 -9.58
N THR A 56 3.74 5.75 -9.78
CA THR A 56 4.24 6.34 -11.03
C THR A 56 5.76 6.17 -11.22
N THR A 57 6.46 5.66 -10.21
CA THR A 57 7.90 5.38 -10.28
C THR A 57 8.15 3.87 -10.35
N ALA A 58 9.06 3.46 -11.23
CA ALA A 58 9.49 2.06 -11.34
C ALA A 58 10.00 1.51 -10.00
N SER A 59 9.70 0.24 -9.72
CA SER A 59 10.19 -0.41 -8.51
C SER A 59 11.59 -0.96 -8.73
N ALA A 60 12.54 -0.60 -7.87
CA ALA A 60 13.89 -1.17 -7.89
C ALA A 60 13.91 -2.69 -7.61
N GLY A 61 12.90 -3.22 -6.89
CA GLY A 61 12.82 -4.63 -6.51
C GLY A 61 11.94 -5.49 -7.42
N ASN A 62 11.24 -4.91 -8.40
CA ASN A 62 10.45 -5.65 -9.39
C ASN A 62 10.26 -4.82 -10.66
N MET A 63 11.06 -5.13 -11.67
CA MET A 63 10.97 -4.47 -12.98
C MET A 63 9.67 -4.78 -13.73
N TYR A 64 8.92 -5.81 -13.32
CA TYR A 64 7.64 -6.23 -13.90
C TYR A 64 6.44 -5.62 -13.18
N ALA A 65 6.64 -4.86 -12.10
CA ALA A 65 5.56 -4.10 -11.51
C ALA A 65 5.04 -3.04 -12.50
N PRO A 66 3.72 -2.80 -12.58
CA PRO A 66 3.18 -1.73 -13.41
C PRO A 66 3.61 -0.37 -12.88
N VAL A 67 3.98 0.53 -13.80
CA VAL A 67 4.28 1.94 -13.52
C VAL A 67 3.10 2.77 -14.00
N LEU A 68 2.40 3.40 -13.05
CA LEU A 68 1.16 4.13 -13.32
C LEU A 68 1.38 5.29 -14.29
N ASP A 69 0.42 5.45 -15.20
CA ASP A 69 0.21 6.63 -16.04
C ASP A 69 -1.10 7.33 -15.63
N ASP A 70 -1.28 8.57 -16.10
CA ASP A 70 -2.47 9.37 -15.77
C ASP A 70 -3.79 8.72 -16.23
N PRO A 71 -3.89 8.11 -17.44
CA PRO A 71 -5.09 7.40 -17.85
C PRO A 71 -5.48 6.27 -16.89
N THR A 72 -4.51 5.49 -16.41
CA THR A 72 -4.78 4.39 -15.47
C THR A 72 -5.11 4.91 -14.08
N ILE A 73 -4.45 5.98 -13.61
CA ILE A 73 -4.81 6.66 -12.36
C ILE A 73 -6.26 7.14 -12.42
N ASN A 74 -6.64 7.83 -13.50
CA ASN A 74 -8.00 8.34 -13.69
C ASN A 74 -9.02 7.20 -13.74
N PHE A 75 -8.70 6.09 -14.41
CA PHE A 75 -9.55 4.91 -14.41
C PHE A 75 -9.76 4.35 -12.99
N LEU A 76 -8.67 4.12 -12.24
CA LEU A 76 -8.74 3.54 -10.90
C LEU A 76 -9.44 4.46 -9.89
N ARG A 77 -9.27 5.79 -10.03
CA ARG A 77 -9.99 6.80 -9.23
C ARG A 77 -11.50 6.77 -9.43
N ASN A 78 -11.95 6.59 -10.68
CA ASN A 78 -13.35 6.70 -11.05
C ASN A 78 -14.09 5.36 -11.14
N ASN A 79 -13.44 4.24 -10.77
CA ASN A 79 -14.05 2.91 -10.77
C ASN A 79 -14.36 2.45 -9.33
N ALA A 80 -15.65 2.26 -9.03
CA ALA A 80 -16.10 1.89 -7.69
C ALA A 80 -15.49 0.56 -7.19
N SER A 81 -15.46 -0.47 -8.02
CA SER A 81 -14.86 -1.77 -7.65
C SER A 81 -13.36 -1.66 -7.39
N ALA A 82 -12.64 -0.86 -8.18
CA ALA A 82 -11.22 -0.61 -7.95
C ALA A 82 -10.98 0.10 -6.60
N GLN A 83 -11.82 1.10 -6.28
CA GLN A 83 -11.75 1.82 -5.00
C GLN A 83 -12.07 0.92 -3.81
N ASP A 84 -13.12 0.09 -3.89
CA ASP A 84 -13.45 -0.88 -2.84
C ASP A 84 -12.32 -1.88 -2.61
N ASN A 85 -11.70 -2.34 -3.69
CA ASN A 85 -10.57 -3.26 -3.64
C ASN A 85 -9.28 -2.61 -3.12
N LEU A 86 -9.08 -1.31 -3.36
CA LEU A 86 -8.02 -0.53 -2.73
C LEU A 86 -8.25 -0.41 -1.21
N VAL A 87 -9.48 -0.15 -0.76
CA VAL A 87 -9.83 -0.13 0.68
C VAL A 87 -9.53 -1.47 1.35
N ARG A 88 -9.97 -2.58 0.74
CA ARG A 88 -9.71 -3.92 1.28
C ARG A 88 -8.21 -4.21 1.36
N SER A 89 -7.46 -3.79 0.34
CA SER A 89 -6.00 -3.90 0.31
C SER A 89 -5.34 -3.08 1.41
N PHE A 90 -5.83 -1.86 1.67
CA PHE A 90 -5.40 -1.00 2.76
C PHE A 90 -5.65 -1.63 4.14
N VAL A 91 -6.86 -2.14 4.38
CA VAL A 91 -7.20 -2.84 5.63
C VAL A 91 -6.31 -4.07 5.82
N ARG A 92 -6.07 -4.84 4.76
CA ARG A 92 -5.17 -5.99 4.83
C ARG A 92 -3.73 -5.60 5.17
N PHE A 93 -3.24 -4.50 4.61
CA PHE A 93 -1.92 -3.98 4.90
C PHE A 93 -1.81 -3.48 6.36
N CYS A 94 -2.84 -2.82 6.89
CA CYS A 94 -2.87 -2.47 8.31
C CYS A 94 -2.77 -3.72 9.19
N ALA A 95 -3.52 -4.78 8.88
CA ALA A 95 -3.47 -6.03 9.61
C ALA A 95 -2.08 -6.70 9.55
N LEU A 96 -1.35 -6.56 8.43
CA LEU A 96 0.03 -7.03 8.31
C LEU A 96 0.98 -6.32 9.30
N LEU A 97 0.72 -5.05 9.60
CA LEU A 97 1.45 -4.28 10.61
C LEU A 97 0.96 -4.56 12.05
N GLY A 98 -0.02 -5.44 12.21
CA GLY A 98 -0.66 -5.68 13.50
C GLY A 98 -1.62 -4.57 13.91
N LEU A 99 -2.16 -3.81 12.96
CA LEU A 99 -3.05 -2.68 13.19
C LEU A 99 -4.43 -2.99 12.60
N LYS A 100 -5.47 -2.34 13.12
CA LYS A 100 -6.84 -2.45 12.61
C LYS A 100 -7.44 -1.08 12.35
N VAL A 101 -8.24 -0.99 11.30
CA VAL A 101 -9.06 0.19 11.03
C VAL A 101 -10.38 0.03 11.78
N ILE A 102 -10.70 0.99 12.64
CA ILE A 102 -11.95 1.03 13.40
C ILE A 102 -12.78 2.22 12.95
N ASN A 103 -14.11 2.09 12.99
CA ASN A 103 -15.01 3.20 12.73
C ASN A 103 -15.34 3.89 14.06
N THR A 104 -15.11 5.21 14.12
CA THR A 104 -15.53 6.06 15.23
C THR A 104 -16.56 7.08 14.76
N GLU A 105 -17.11 7.86 15.69
CA GLU A 105 -18.01 8.97 15.35
C GLU A 105 -17.32 10.04 14.48
N GLN A 106 -16.00 10.15 14.57
CA GLN A 106 -15.16 11.08 13.81
C GLN A 106 -14.67 10.49 12.47
N GLY A 107 -15.07 9.25 12.15
CA GLY A 107 -14.67 8.53 10.95
C GLY A 107 -13.71 7.37 11.23
N PRO A 108 -13.10 6.78 10.17
CA PRO A 108 -12.16 5.68 10.33
C PRO A 108 -10.89 6.16 11.07
N GLN A 109 -10.41 5.35 12.00
CA GLN A 109 -9.16 5.55 12.73
C GLN A 109 -8.34 4.26 12.79
N LEU A 110 -7.04 4.38 13.02
CA LEU A 110 -6.16 3.24 13.21
C LEU A 110 -6.05 2.91 14.70
N ALA A 111 -6.12 1.64 15.04
CA ALA A 111 -5.92 1.13 16.39
C ALA A 111 -4.98 -0.08 16.36
N VAL A 112 -4.40 -0.38 17.52
CA VAL A 112 -3.62 -1.60 17.73
C VAL A 112 -4.52 -2.82 17.55
N GLY A 113 -4.10 -3.75 16.69
CA GLY A 113 -4.78 -5.01 16.41
C GLY A 113 -4.35 -6.11 17.38
N ASP A 114 -5.11 -7.22 17.39
CA ASP A 114 -4.91 -8.30 18.35
C ASP A 114 -3.57 -9.04 18.13
N ASN A 115 -3.03 -8.99 16.92
CA ASN A 115 -1.73 -9.55 16.54
C ASN A 115 -0.56 -8.55 16.70
N PHE A 116 -0.78 -7.33 17.20
CA PHE A 116 0.29 -6.30 17.27
C PHE A 116 1.52 -6.75 18.05
N ALA A 117 1.34 -7.45 19.17
CA ALA A 117 2.44 -7.94 19.98
C ALA A 117 3.39 -8.86 19.19
N GLU A 118 2.86 -9.66 18.27
CA GLU A 118 3.64 -10.49 17.35
C GLU A 118 4.24 -9.64 16.22
N ARG A 119 3.43 -8.76 15.61
CA ARG A 119 3.83 -8.05 14.39
C ARG A 119 4.79 -6.89 14.65
N LYS A 120 4.80 -6.28 15.84
CA LYS A 120 5.62 -5.09 16.15
C LYS A 120 7.12 -5.37 16.00
N THR A 121 7.56 -6.62 16.17
CA THR A 121 8.97 -7.01 15.96
C THR A 121 9.38 -7.08 14.50
N ASP A 122 8.45 -7.05 13.55
CA ASP A 122 8.77 -7.06 12.12
C ASP A 122 8.91 -5.64 11.54
N TRP A 123 8.48 -4.62 12.28
CA TRP A 123 8.49 -3.25 11.74
C TRP A 123 8.60 -2.10 12.72
N PHE A 124 8.06 -2.20 13.94
CA PHE A 124 7.88 -1.07 14.84
C PHE A 124 9.08 -0.86 15.77
N THR A 125 9.71 -1.96 16.22
CA THR A 125 10.79 -1.90 17.21
C THR A 125 12.16 -1.54 16.64
N PHE A 126 12.28 -1.39 15.31
CA PHE A 126 13.48 -0.92 14.60
C PHE A 126 13.14 -0.47 13.17
N ASP A 127 14.06 0.25 12.52
CA ASP A 127 13.93 0.63 11.11
C ASP A 127 14.06 -0.59 10.19
N SER A 128 12.96 -0.96 9.53
CA SER A 128 12.85 -2.14 8.67
C SER A 128 12.41 -1.78 7.25
N HIS A 129 12.43 -2.74 6.34
CA HIS A 129 11.88 -2.57 4.99
C HIS A 129 10.39 -2.22 4.98
N ASN A 130 9.66 -2.44 6.08
CA ASN A 130 8.27 -2.03 6.21
C ASN A 130 8.10 -0.50 6.18
N ASN A 131 9.12 0.28 6.56
CA ASN A 131 9.07 1.75 6.42
C ASN A 131 8.96 2.20 4.95
N ALA A 132 9.64 1.49 4.04
CA ALA A 132 9.51 1.69 2.60
C ALA A 132 8.14 1.22 2.06
N ARG A 133 7.58 0.13 2.62
CA ARG A 133 6.23 -0.33 2.27
C ARG A 133 5.15 0.66 2.73
N ILE A 134 5.24 1.19 3.95
CA ILE A 134 4.34 2.24 4.47
C ILE A 134 4.41 3.48 3.58
N THR A 135 5.61 3.95 3.23
CA THR A 135 5.80 5.08 2.31
C THR A 135 5.09 4.85 0.97
N ARG A 136 5.20 3.64 0.41
CA ARG A 136 4.54 3.25 -0.84
C ARG A 136 3.02 3.27 -0.71
N VAL A 137 2.48 2.73 0.38
CA VAL A 137 1.03 2.72 0.65
C VAL A 137 0.49 4.14 0.74
N LEU A 138 1.13 5.00 1.54
CA LEU A 138 0.77 6.43 1.64
C LEU A 138 0.76 7.11 0.28
N THR A 139 1.84 6.93 -0.50
CA THR A 139 1.95 7.54 -1.84
C THR A 139 0.86 7.02 -2.78
N SER A 140 0.61 5.71 -2.79
CA SER A 140 -0.37 5.08 -3.67
C SER A 140 -1.80 5.48 -3.33
N LEU A 141 -2.15 5.54 -2.03
CA LEU A 141 -3.46 6.00 -1.58
C LEU A 141 -3.74 7.43 -2.05
N SER A 142 -2.80 8.35 -1.84
CA SER A 142 -2.93 9.72 -2.36
C SER A 142 -3.02 9.73 -3.89
N LEU A 143 -2.16 9.00 -4.59
CA LEU A 143 -2.21 8.92 -6.07
C LEU A 143 -3.56 8.41 -6.57
N LEU A 144 -4.21 7.50 -5.86
CA LEU A 144 -5.48 6.90 -6.25
C LEU A 144 -6.70 7.60 -5.62
N GLY A 145 -6.52 8.81 -5.07
CA GLY A 145 -7.61 9.67 -4.61
C GLY A 145 -8.13 9.35 -3.21
N ARG A 146 -7.35 8.63 -2.40
CA ARG A 146 -7.67 8.21 -1.03
C ARG A 146 -6.80 8.89 0.02
N ASP A 147 -6.72 10.23 -0.07
CA ASP A 147 -6.04 11.07 0.92
C ASP A 147 -6.68 10.97 2.31
N ASP A 148 -7.96 10.57 2.39
CA ASP A 148 -8.64 10.20 3.62
C ASP A 148 -7.92 9.03 4.30
N LEU A 149 -7.69 7.92 3.60
CA LEU A 149 -7.03 6.74 4.14
C LEU A 149 -5.52 6.96 4.37
N ALA A 150 -4.87 7.75 3.51
CA ALA A 150 -3.47 8.11 3.71
C ALA A 150 -3.28 8.83 5.05
N ARG A 151 -4.20 9.75 5.38
CA ARG A 151 -4.20 10.47 6.66
C ARG A 151 -4.51 9.56 7.84
N VAL A 152 -5.50 8.66 7.72
CA VAL A 152 -5.77 7.63 8.75
C VAL A 152 -4.53 6.81 9.06
N LEU A 153 -3.79 6.39 8.03
CA LEU A 153 -2.56 5.63 8.22
C LEU A 153 -1.49 6.48 8.89
N PHE A 154 -1.21 7.68 8.38
CA PHE A 154 -0.13 8.52 8.91
C PHE A 154 -0.38 8.96 10.35
N ASP A 155 -1.54 9.54 10.63
CA ASP A 155 -1.88 10.02 11.98
C ASP A 155 -1.95 8.85 12.96
N GLY A 156 -2.50 7.71 12.51
CA GLY A 156 -2.55 6.48 13.28
C GLY A 156 -1.16 5.92 13.63
N LEU A 157 -0.22 5.94 12.68
CA LEU A 157 1.17 5.53 12.94
C LEU A 157 1.84 6.44 13.95
N LEU A 158 1.63 7.77 13.88
CA LEU A 158 2.16 8.70 14.87
C LEU A 158 1.59 8.45 16.27
N ALA A 159 0.28 8.16 16.37
CA ALA A 159 -0.34 7.80 17.64
C ALA A 159 0.25 6.49 18.21
N VAL A 160 0.37 5.45 17.38
CA VAL A 160 1.01 4.18 17.80
C VAL A 160 2.46 4.41 18.25
N MET A 161 3.23 5.26 17.56
CA MET A 161 4.59 5.62 17.97
C MET A 161 4.65 6.33 19.33
N ALA A 162 3.65 7.15 19.66
CA ALA A 162 3.59 7.87 20.92
C ALA A 162 3.13 6.97 22.08
N ASP A 163 2.17 6.08 21.81
CA ASP A 163 1.47 5.32 22.84
C ASP A 163 2.12 3.96 23.12
N GLU A 164 2.75 3.33 22.12
CA GLU A 164 3.29 1.98 22.24
C GLU A 164 4.78 1.97 22.65
N PRO A 165 5.17 1.23 23.70
CA PRO A 165 6.54 1.18 24.15
C PRO A 165 7.44 0.44 23.15
N GLY A 166 8.71 0.85 23.14
CA GLY A 166 9.74 0.23 22.30
C GLY A 166 9.68 0.66 20.84
N CYS A 167 9.13 1.84 20.54
CA CYS A 167 9.21 2.44 19.20
C CYS A 167 10.67 2.62 18.78
N GLY A 168 11.07 1.93 17.72
CA GLY A 168 12.38 2.05 17.07
C GLY A 168 12.33 2.79 15.74
N ILE A 169 11.19 3.40 15.40
CA ILE A 169 11.04 4.21 14.18
C ILE A 169 11.74 5.55 14.38
N GLY A 170 12.72 5.84 13.52
CA GLY A 170 13.45 7.10 13.54
C GLY A 170 12.74 8.24 12.79
N GLU A 171 13.16 9.47 13.06
CA GLU A 171 12.64 10.70 12.42
C GLU A 171 12.70 10.64 10.89
N TYR A 172 13.78 10.09 10.32
CA TYR A 172 13.92 9.93 8.87
C TYR A 172 12.77 9.15 8.22
N ALA A 173 12.26 8.10 8.88
CA ALA A 173 11.12 7.35 8.36
C ALA A 173 9.84 8.20 8.38
N VAL A 174 9.61 8.94 9.46
CA VAL A 174 8.46 9.83 9.62
C VAL A 174 8.46 10.95 8.60
N GLU A 175 9.62 11.56 8.32
CA GLU A 175 9.77 12.59 7.29
C GLU A 175 9.39 12.06 5.91
N ARG A 176 9.82 10.85 5.58
CA ARG A 176 9.45 10.20 4.31
C ARG A 176 7.97 9.88 4.22
N TRP A 177 7.35 9.42 5.30
CA TRP A 177 5.91 9.20 5.35
C TRP A 177 5.13 10.49 5.16
N ARG A 178 5.54 11.57 5.83
CA ARG A 178 4.94 12.89 5.67
C ARG A 178 5.06 13.41 4.23
N ALA A 179 6.25 13.27 3.63
CA ALA A 179 6.48 13.65 2.25
C ALA A 179 5.65 12.83 1.24
N ALA A 180 5.32 11.58 1.56
CA ALA A 180 4.49 10.73 0.70
C ALA A 180 3.05 11.27 0.56
N MET A 181 2.49 11.88 1.60
CA MET A 181 1.13 12.44 1.58
C MET A 181 1.02 13.78 0.83
N GLY A 182 2.07 14.59 0.83
CA GLY A 182 2.05 15.96 0.27
C GLY A 182 2.20 16.05 -1.26
N ASN A 183 2.32 14.93 -1.96
CA ASN A 183 2.96 14.88 -3.28
C ASN A 183 2.01 14.78 -4.49
N VAL A 184 0.68 14.87 -4.31
CA VAL A 184 -0.25 14.62 -5.43
C VAL A 184 -0.73 15.89 -6.13
N ALA A 185 -0.90 17.00 -5.39
CA ALA A 185 -1.28 18.28 -6.00
C ALA A 185 -0.18 18.85 -6.91
N ASP A 186 1.10 18.61 -6.59
CA ASP A 186 2.25 19.11 -7.37
C ASP A 186 2.67 18.20 -8.53
N ARG A 187 2.21 16.95 -8.58
CA ARG A 187 2.61 15.96 -9.61
C ARG A 187 1.68 15.90 -10.82
N LEU A 188 0.46 16.42 -10.71
CA LEU A 188 -0.48 16.53 -11.84
C LEU A 188 -0.31 17.86 -12.62
N ASN A 189 0.57 18.75 -12.14
CA ASN A 189 0.86 20.06 -12.73
C ASN A 189 2.28 20.14 -13.35
N ARG A 190 2.93 19.00 -13.62
CA ARG A 190 4.22 18.93 -14.33
C ARG A 190 4.15 18.02 -15.53
#